data_AF-A0A3D3GJI7-F1
#
_entry.id   AF-A0A3D3GJI7-F1
#
_cell.length_a   1.000
_cell.length_b   1.000
_cell.length_c   1.000
_cell.angle_alpha   90.00
_cell.angle_beta   90.00
_cell.angle_gamma   90.00
#
_symmetry.space_group_name_H-M   'P 1'
#
loop_
_entity.id
_entity.type
_entity.pdbx_description
1 polymer ?
#
loop_
_entity_poly.entity_id
_entity_poly.type
_entity_poly.pdbx_seq_one_letter_code
_entity_poly.pdbx_strand_id
1 'polypeptide(L)'
;MDLEQQMNCFQIRNHTSDILDGTLKPEDKKQIETHLVECEPCSEELKHFRIILSSIATSPRIAVPQEKKNHELLMDSRDLRRTRVQRLRKRWRTLPWYIRTTLEGTGIVFLVLLSISAGPRLRMFYERQIERNVTEFSDTFSESAPDGLSAGDLPVLTKGKTGNSDSAGIEEEVDGGNAEYDGESEIAEPQDSAQDISVGNSEIWRFILKTDSPKEIRNRIVQILSELKISRDTPGLGGIEAPGGIQFDLLVPISAISSIKRQLQKISAKAPEGLTKAGSLETFAWYRNKSRKSLPAGKTRIVIWLSQI
;
A
#
# COMPACT_ATOMS: atom_id res chain seq x y z
N MET A 1 -49.38 16.77 -2.23
CA MET A 1 -48.72 16.39 -3.49
C MET A 1 -47.29 16.11 -3.12
N ASP A 2 -46.99 14.85 -2.83
CA ASP A 2 -45.62 14.44 -2.53
C ASP A 2 -44.86 14.48 -3.84
N LEU A 3 -43.82 15.31 -3.90
CA LEU A 3 -42.90 15.34 -5.03
C LEU A 3 -42.21 13.97 -5.06
N GLU A 4 -42.66 13.11 -5.96
CA GLU A 4 -42.01 11.83 -6.24
C GLU A 4 -40.52 12.11 -6.51
N GLN A 5 -39.69 11.67 -5.58
CA GLN A 5 -38.26 11.86 -5.66
C GLN A 5 -37.73 10.96 -6.79
N GLN A 6 -37.59 11.53 -7.98
CA GLN A 6 -37.09 10.81 -9.16
C GLN A 6 -35.68 10.30 -8.87
N MET A 7 -35.48 8.98 -9.00
CA MET A 7 -34.16 8.36 -8.80
C MET A 7 -33.17 8.86 -9.85
N ASN A 8 -31.96 9.22 -9.42
CA ASN A 8 -30.87 9.59 -10.32
C ASN A 8 -30.18 8.33 -10.87
N CYS A 9 -29.66 8.39 -12.10
CA CYS A 9 -28.83 7.34 -12.73
C CYS A 9 -27.74 6.79 -11.78
N PHE A 10 -27.13 7.63 -10.95
CA PHE A 10 -26.14 7.19 -9.95
C PHE A 10 -26.70 6.19 -8.93
N GLN A 11 -27.94 6.42 -8.45
CA GLN A 11 -28.58 5.52 -7.49
C GLN A 11 -28.91 4.18 -8.13
N ILE A 12 -29.35 4.17 -9.39
CA ILE A 12 -29.62 2.94 -10.15
C ILE A 12 -28.35 2.14 -10.38
N ARG A 13 -27.23 2.83 -10.67
CA ARG A 13 -25.94 2.18 -10.79
C ARG A 13 -25.52 1.48 -9.50
N ASN A 14 -25.80 2.08 -8.35
CA ASN A 14 -25.54 1.46 -7.05
C ASN A 14 -26.46 0.27 -6.75
N HIS A 15 -27.72 0.32 -7.22
CA HIS A 15 -28.68 -0.78 -7.08
C HIS A 15 -28.60 -1.83 -8.19
N THR A 16 -27.67 -1.71 -9.14
CA THR A 16 -27.57 -2.62 -10.28
C THR A 16 -27.31 -4.06 -9.84
N SER A 17 -26.46 -4.29 -8.82
CA SER A 17 -26.26 -5.64 -8.28
C SER A 17 -27.56 -6.19 -7.69
N ASP A 18 -28.25 -5.41 -6.86
CA ASP A 18 -29.48 -5.84 -6.18
C ASP A 18 -30.61 -6.17 -7.18
N ILE A 19 -30.69 -5.41 -8.29
CA ILE A 19 -31.63 -5.69 -9.38
C ILE A 19 -31.32 -7.04 -10.05
N LEU A 20 -30.04 -7.31 -10.33
CA LEU A 20 -29.59 -8.53 -11.00
C LEU A 20 -29.74 -9.76 -10.10
N ASP A 21 -29.49 -9.59 -8.80
CA ASP A 21 -29.61 -10.64 -7.78
C ASP A 21 -31.07 -10.87 -7.34
N GLY A 22 -31.99 -9.96 -7.68
CA GLY A 22 -33.40 -10.04 -7.29
C GLY A 22 -33.64 -9.78 -5.80
N THR A 23 -32.71 -9.10 -5.12
CA THR A 23 -32.76 -8.78 -3.69
C THR A 23 -33.39 -7.41 -3.39
N LEU A 24 -33.79 -6.68 -4.43
CA LEU A 24 -34.34 -5.34 -4.32
C LEU A 24 -35.73 -5.33 -3.63
N LYS A 25 -35.98 -4.30 -2.82
CA LYS A 25 -37.29 -4.09 -2.18
C LYS A 25 -38.37 -3.77 -3.23
N PRO A 26 -39.65 -4.12 -2.99
CA PRO A 26 -40.72 -3.89 -3.96
C PRO A 26 -41.00 -2.40 -4.23
N GLU A 27 -40.70 -1.52 -3.28
CA GLU A 27 -40.85 -0.06 -3.41
C GLU A 27 -39.81 0.50 -4.40
N ASP A 28 -38.53 0.19 -4.16
CA ASP A 28 -37.42 0.59 -5.02
C ASP A 28 -37.58 0.01 -6.44
N LYS A 29 -38.12 -1.21 -6.55
CA LYS A 29 -38.34 -1.86 -7.84
C LYS A 29 -39.22 -1.02 -8.77
N LYS A 30 -40.30 -0.41 -8.25
CA LYS A 30 -41.19 0.44 -9.06
C LYS A 30 -40.49 1.70 -9.53
N GLN A 31 -39.71 2.35 -8.66
CA GLN A 31 -38.97 3.58 -9.00
C GLN A 31 -37.87 3.33 -10.03
N ILE A 32 -37.23 2.17 -9.95
CA ILE A 32 -36.22 1.77 -10.93
C ILE A 32 -36.90 1.41 -12.26
N GLU A 33 -38.01 0.68 -12.24
CA GLU A 33 -38.78 0.35 -13.45
C GLU A 33 -39.25 1.62 -14.18
N THR A 34 -39.74 2.64 -13.46
CA THR A 34 -40.11 3.92 -14.08
C THR A 34 -38.90 4.62 -14.70
N HIS A 35 -37.77 4.70 -13.98
CA HIS A 35 -36.56 5.30 -14.53
C HIS A 35 -36.01 4.55 -15.74
N LEU A 36 -36.06 3.21 -15.76
CA LEU A 36 -35.56 2.42 -16.89
C LEU A 36 -36.40 2.59 -18.16
N VAL A 37 -37.65 3.04 -18.04
CA VAL A 37 -38.48 3.43 -19.18
C VAL A 37 -38.08 4.81 -19.71
N GLU A 38 -37.67 5.72 -18.80
CA GLU A 38 -37.30 7.10 -19.15
C GLU A 38 -35.85 7.24 -19.61
N CYS A 39 -34.94 6.41 -19.09
CA CYS A 39 -33.49 6.54 -19.27
C CYS A 39 -32.94 5.34 -20.07
N GLU A 40 -32.88 5.53 -21.39
CA GLU A 40 -32.30 4.58 -22.33
C GLU A 40 -30.91 4.05 -21.92
N PRO A 41 -29.91 4.88 -21.53
CA PRO A 41 -28.56 4.38 -21.23
C PRO A 41 -28.53 3.43 -20.02
N CYS A 42 -29.32 3.70 -18.96
CA CYS A 42 -29.42 2.78 -17.83
C CYS A 42 -30.09 1.45 -18.23
N SER A 43 -31.04 1.49 -19.16
CA SER A 43 -31.70 0.28 -19.69
C SER A 43 -30.73 -0.58 -20.51
N GLU A 44 -29.86 0.05 -21.31
CA GLU A 44 -28.84 -0.65 -22.12
C GLU A 44 -27.76 -1.28 -21.25
N GLU A 45 -27.29 -0.57 -20.22
CA GLU A 45 -26.31 -1.08 -19.27
C GLU A 45 -26.84 -2.34 -18.54
N LEU A 46 -28.11 -2.33 -18.10
CA LEU A 46 -28.75 -3.52 -17.50
C LEU A 46 -28.92 -4.68 -18.48
N LYS A 47 -29.28 -4.41 -19.75
CA LYS A 47 -29.33 -5.46 -20.79
C LYS A 47 -27.95 -6.09 -20.98
N HIS A 48 -26.89 -5.28 -21.00
CA HIS A 48 -25.52 -5.76 -21.12
C HIS A 48 -25.12 -6.66 -19.95
N PHE A 49 -25.43 -6.28 -18.71
CA PHE A 49 -25.17 -7.14 -17.55
C PHE A 49 -25.95 -8.47 -17.60
N ARG A 50 -27.20 -8.47 -18.07
CA ARG A 50 -27.97 -9.71 -18.25
C ARG A 50 -27.34 -10.64 -19.29
N ILE A 51 -26.78 -10.08 -20.37
CA ILE A 51 -26.03 -10.86 -21.36
C ILE A 51 -24.80 -11.51 -20.70
N ILE A 52 -24.03 -10.76 -19.91
CA ILE A 52 -22.87 -11.30 -19.17
C ILE A 52 -23.29 -12.41 -18.20
N LEU A 53 -24.37 -12.22 -17.44
CA LEU A 53 -24.86 -13.26 -16.53
C LEU A 53 -25.31 -14.51 -17.29
N SER A 54 -25.96 -14.34 -18.44
CA SER A 54 -26.36 -15.48 -19.28
C SER A 54 -25.17 -16.22 -19.88
N SER A 55 -24.08 -15.52 -20.24
CA SER A 55 -22.86 -16.15 -20.75
C SER A 55 -22.09 -16.89 -19.64
N ILE A 56 -22.05 -16.34 -18.42
CA ILE A 56 -21.50 -17.02 -17.26
C ILE A 56 -22.34 -18.26 -16.90
N ALA A 57 -23.67 -18.16 -16.96
CA ALA A 57 -24.57 -19.27 -16.63
C ALA A 57 -24.49 -20.43 -17.64
N THR A 58 -24.23 -20.13 -18.92
CA THR A 58 -24.05 -21.13 -19.98
C THR A 58 -22.63 -21.69 -20.05
N SER A 59 -21.66 -21.07 -19.37
CA SER A 59 -20.29 -21.56 -19.30
C SER A 59 -20.26 -22.98 -18.68
N PRO A 60 -19.48 -23.93 -19.25
CA PRO A 60 -19.41 -25.29 -18.74
C PRO A 60 -18.92 -25.29 -17.29
N ARG A 61 -19.77 -25.77 -16.38
CA ARG A 61 -19.41 -25.95 -14.97
C ARG A 61 -18.41 -27.09 -14.86
N ILE A 62 -17.13 -26.76 -14.83
CA ILE A 62 -16.07 -27.72 -14.51
C ILE A 62 -16.30 -28.15 -13.06
N ALA A 63 -16.61 -29.44 -12.86
CA ALA A 63 -16.77 -29.99 -11.54
C ALA A 63 -15.46 -29.80 -10.75
N VAL A 64 -15.53 -29.15 -9.59
CA VAL A 64 -14.39 -29.01 -8.70
C VAL A 64 -13.90 -30.42 -8.33
N PRO A 65 -12.63 -30.77 -8.58
CA PRO A 65 -12.08 -32.08 -8.22
C PRO A 65 -12.37 -32.39 -6.75
N GLN A 66 -13.06 -33.51 -6.50
CA GLN A 66 -13.55 -33.90 -5.18
C GLN A 66 -12.41 -34.12 -4.17
N GLU A 67 -11.20 -34.41 -4.65
CA GLU A 67 -10.02 -34.70 -3.83
C GLU A 67 -9.53 -33.52 -2.97
N LYS A 68 -10.03 -32.29 -3.22
CA LYS A 68 -9.68 -31.10 -2.42
C LYS A 68 -10.86 -30.48 -1.66
N LYS A 69 -12.04 -31.09 -1.67
CA LYS A 69 -13.23 -30.53 -0.98
C LYS A 69 -13.12 -30.53 0.55
N ASN A 70 -12.24 -31.37 1.12
CA ASN A 70 -12.21 -31.57 2.56
C ASN A 70 -11.21 -30.68 3.30
N HIS A 71 -10.33 -29.94 2.62
CA HIS A 71 -9.16 -29.38 3.32
C HIS A 71 -9.15 -27.90 3.67
N GLU A 72 -9.87 -26.97 3.01
CA GLU A 72 -9.45 -25.57 3.22
C GLU A 72 -10.42 -24.41 2.92
N LEU A 73 -11.72 -24.65 2.74
CA LEU A 73 -12.66 -23.55 2.44
C LEU A 73 -13.70 -23.26 3.54
N LEU A 74 -13.62 -23.93 4.70
CA LEU A 74 -14.43 -23.62 5.88
C LEU A 74 -13.66 -22.93 7.02
N MET A 75 -12.38 -22.61 6.82
CA MET A 75 -11.67 -21.69 7.71
C MET A 75 -12.01 -20.26 7.30
N ASP A 76 -13.18 -19.79 7.71
CA ASP A 76 -13.50 -18.37 7.72
C ASP A 76 -12.41 -17.66 8.52
N SER A 77 -11.53 -16.96 7.80
CA SER A 77 -10.41 -16.19 8.36
C SER A 77 -10.83 -15.18 9.44
N ARG A 78 -12.13 -14.85 9.54
CA ARG A 78 -12.68 -13.99 10.60
C ARG A 78 -12.80 -14.69 11.96
N ASP A 79 -12.98 -16.00 12.01
CA ASP A 79 -13.15 -16.74 13.27
C ASP A 79 -11.84 -17.10 13.97
N LEU A 80 -10.74 -17.21 13.22
CA LEU A 80 -9.42 -17.45 13.82
C LEU A 80 -8.97 -16.30 14.73
N ARG A 81 -9.31 -15.04 14.40
CA ARG A 81 -8.97 -13.89 15.25
C ARG A 81 -9.83 -13.80 16.51
N ARG A 82 -11.10 -14.18 16.42
CA ARG A 82 -12.04 -14.15 17.56
C ARG A 82 -11.72 -15.24 18.58
N THR A 83 -11.37 -16.43 18.13
CA THR A 83 -11.12 -17.57 19.03
C THR A 83 -9.83 -17.44 19.83
N ARG A 84 -8.78 -16.78 19.30
CA ARG A 84 -7.52 -16.60 20.03
C ARG A 84 -7.68 -15.61 21.21
N VAL A 85 -8.37 -14.48 21.00
CA VAL A 85 -8.64 -13.50 22.06
C VAL A 85 -9.59 -14.08 23.13
N GLN A 86 -10.60 -14.86 22.71
CA GLN A 86 -11.53 -15.48 23.66
C GLN A 86 -10.88 -16.57 24.52
N ARG A 87 -9.97 -17.39 23.97
CA ARG A 87 -9.25 -18.41 24.74
C ARG A 87 -8.36 -17.79 25.82
N LEU A 88 -7.66 -16.70 25.49
CA LEU A 88 -6.89 -15.93 26.46
C LEU A 88 -7.83 -15.40 27.55
N ARG A 89 -8.94 -14.76 27.19
CA ARG A 89 -9.88 -14.17 28.16
C ARG A 89 -10.47 -15.19 29.14
N LYS A 90 -10.67 -16.45 28.73
CA LYS A 90 -11.10 -17.54 29.64
C LYS A 90 -10.01 -17.92 30.64
N ARG A 91 -8.75 -18.10 30.19
CA ARG A 91 -7.61 -18.39 31.08
C ARG A 91 -7.31 -17.24 32.05
N TRP A 92 -7.56 -15.99 31.64
CA TRP A 92 -7.41 -14.83 32.51
C TRP A 92 -8.43 -14.77 33.66
N ARG A 93 -9.56 -15.50 33.58
CA ARG A 93 -10.55 -15.58 34.68
C ARG A 93 -10.20 -16.60 35.75
N THR A 94 -9.34 -17.58 35.44
CA THR A 94 -8.94 -18.64 36.38
C THR A 94 -7.73 -18.27 37.23
N LEU A 95 -7.09 -17.13 36.98
CA LEU A 95 -5.96 -16.67 37.78
C LEU A 95 -6.46 -16.10 39.13
N PRO A 96 -5.80 -16.44 40.25
CA PRO A 96 -6.06 -15.82 41.55
C PRO A 96 -5.98 -14.29 41.47
N TRP A 97 -6.87 -13.61 42.21
CA TRP A 97 -7.05 -12.16 42.13
C TRP A 97 -5.75 -11.36 42.35
N TYR A 98 -4.86 -11.81 43.24
CA TYR A 98 -3.59 -11.13 43.53
C TYR A 98 -2.58 -11.19 42.37
N ILE A 99 -2.56 -12.25 41.56
CA ILE A 99 -1.68 -12.33 40.38
C ILE A 99 -2.18 -11.38 39.29
N ARG A 100 -3.50 -11.27 39.18
CA ARG A 100 -4.12 -10.38 38.21
C ARG A 100 -3.82 -8.91 38.52
N THR A 101 -3.93 -8.50 39.79
CA THR A 101 -3.66 -7.12 40.19
C THR A 101 -2.16 -6.77 40.09
N THR A 102 -1.25 -7.71 40.35
CA THR A 102 0.19 -7.47 40.14
C THR A 102 0.53 -7.31 38.67
N LEU A 103 -0.01 -8.16 37.78
CA LEU A 103 0.20 -8.01 36.33
C LEU A 103 -0.42 -6.72 35.76
N GLU A 104 -1.63 -6.36 36.19
CA GLU A 104 -2.26 -5.09 35.78
C GLU A 104 -1.46 -3.88 36.31
N GLY A 105 -0.99 -3.91 37.56
CA GLY A 105 -0.19 -2.85 38.16
C GLY A 105 1.18 -2.68 37.50
N THR A 106 1.92 -3.78 37.34
CA THR A 106 3.23 -3.79 36.66
C THR A 106 3.11 -3.34 35.20
N GLY A 107 2.05 -3.75 34.50
CA GLY A 107 1.78 -3.30 33.13
C GLY A 107 1.61 -1.79 33.01
N ILE A 108 0.90 -1.15 33.94
CA ILE A 108 0.72 0.32 33.94
C ILE A 108 2.05 1.03 34.19
N VAL A 109 2.81 0.59 35.21
CA VAL A 109 4.12 1.18 35.53
C VAL A 109 5.08 1.03 34.35
N PHE A 110 5.10 -0.14 33.71
CA PHE A 110 5.91 -0.40 32.53
C PHE A 110 5.51 0.49 31.35
N LEU A 111 4.22 0.71 31.10
CA LEU A 111 3.72 1.57 30.03
C LEU A 111 4.10 3.04 30.26
N VAL A 112 4.04 3.52 31.51
CA VAL A 112 4.51 4.86 31.88
C VAL A 112 6.02 5.00 31.66
N LEU A 113 6.82 4.04 32.13
CA LEU A 113 8.28 4.03 31.90
C LEU A 113 8.65 3.95 30.41
N LEU A 114 7.90 3.16 29.63
CA LEU A 114 8.09 3.05 28.19
C LEU A 114 7.73 4.37 27.49
N SER A 115 6.71 5.09 27.95
CA SER A 115 6.33 6.40 27.40
C SER A 115 7.40 7.46 27.68
N ILE A 116 7.93 7.50 28.91
CA ILE A 116 8.99 8.42 29.32
C ILE A 116 10.29 8.12 28.55
N SER A 117 10.66 6.84 28.43
CA SER A 117 11.88 6.45 27.70
C SER A 117 11.76 6.57 26.19
N ALA A 118 10.56 6.37 25.63
CA ALA A 118 10.32 6.51 24.19
C ALA A 118 10.26 7.97 23.73
N GLY A 119 9.89 8.92 24.60
CA GLY A 119 9.80 10.34 24.25
C GLY A 119 11.07 10.93 23.60
N PRO A 120 12.24 10.84 24.26
CA PRO A 120 13.51 11.32 23.70
C PRO A 120 13.90 10.60 22.40
N ARG A 121 13.65 9.29 22.32
CA ARG A 121 13.96 8.50 21.11
C ARG A 121 13.08 8.90 19.95
N LEU A 122 11.77 9.06 20.18
CA LEU A 122 10.83 9.55 19.18
C LEU A 122 11.24 10.93 18.69
N ARG A 123 11.61 11.84 19.59
CA ARG A 123 12.12 13.16 19.23
C ARG A 123 13.34 13.07 18.31
N MET A 124 14.33 12.25 18.64
CA MET A 124 15.50 12.04 17.75
C MET A 124 15.13 11.46 16.39
N PHE A 125 14.15 10.54 16.32
CA PHE A 125 13.66 10.03 15.04
C PHE A 125 12.95 11.11 14.21
N TYR A 126 12.16 11.98 14.86
CA TYR A 126 11.50 13.10 14.20
C TYR A 126 12.52 14.12 13.69
N GLU A 127 13.50 14.50 14.52
CA GLU A 127 14.56 15.45 14.12
C GLU A 127 15.36 14.90 12.93
N ARG A 128 15.81 13.64 12.98
CA ARG A 128 16.50 12.99 11.83
C ARG A 128 15.65 12.91 10.57
N GLN A 129 14.34 12.72 10.71
CA GLN A 129 13.44 12.64 9.56
C GLN A 129 13.19 14.03 8.95
N ILE A 130 13.11 15.06 9.78
CA ILE A 130 13.01 16.45 9.32
C ILE A 130 14.30 16.87 8.61
N GLU A 131 15.48 16.57 9.18
CA GLU A 131 16.77 16.86 8.54
C GLU A 131 16.89 16.19 7.16
N ARG A 132 16.47 14.93 7.04
CA ARG A 132 16.44 14.22 5.74
C ARG A 132 15.49 14.85 4.75
N ASN A 133 14.30 15.24 5.18
CA ASN A 133 13.35 15.89 4.29
C ASN A 133 13.85 17.28 3.85
N VAL A 134 14.42 18.07 4.77
CA VAL A 134 14.95 19.41 4.47
C VAL A 134 16.14 19.33 3.51
N THR A 135 17.04 18.36 3.70
CA THR A 135 18.17 18.14 2.78
C THR A 135 17.69 17.69 1.40
N GLU A 136 16.72 16.76 1.31
CA GLU A 136 16.14 16.34 0.03
C GLU A 136 15.45 17.52 -0.69
N PHE A 137 14.72 18.37 0.04
CA PHE A 137 14.14 19.59 -0.53
C PHE A 137 15.22 20.58 -1.01
N SER A 138 16.27 20.81 -0.22
CA SER A 138 17.38 21.70 -0.59
C SER A 138 18.09 21.23 -1.85
N ASP A 139 18.41 19.94 -1.93
CA ASP A 139 19.07 19.35 -3.09
C ASP A 139 18.19 19.48 -4.35
N THR A 140 16.87 19.35 -4.21
CA THR A 140 15.94 19.53 -5.33
C THR A 140 15.92 20.99 -5.84
N PHE A 141 16.02 21.98 -4.94
CA PHE A 141 16.14 23.40 -5.34
C PHE A 141 17.50 23.73 -5.95
N SER A 142 18.58 23.12 -5.46
CA SER A 142 19.93 23.31 -6.02
C SER A 142 20.09 22.65 -7.39
N GLU A 143 19.51 21.47 -7.62
CA GLU A 143 19.60 20.76 -8.90
C GLU A 143 18.67 21.36 -9.98
N SER A 144 17.64 22.11 -9.58
CA SER A 144 16.71 22.79 -10.50
C SER A 144 17.10 24.22 -10.86
N ALA A 145 18.17 24.76 -10.28
CA ALA A 145 18.74 26.04 -10.72
C ALA A 145 19.44 25.83 -12.09
N PRO A 146 18.90 26.35 -13.20
CA PRO A 146 19.52 26.17 -14.51
C PRO A 146 20.89 26.87 -14.53
N ASP A 147 21.93 26.11 -14.89
CA ASP A 147 23.27 26.59 -15.20
C ASP A 147 23.18 27.69 -16.29
N GLY A 148 23.08 28.96 -15.89
CA GLY A 148 23.06 30.06 -16.86
C GLY A 148 22.47 31.39 -16.41
N LEU A 149 21.77 31.47 -15.28
CA LEU A 149 21.28 32.75 -14.77
C LEU A 149 22.11 33.19 -13.56
N SER A 150 23.02 34.12 -13.82
CA SER A 150 23.81 34.85 -12.83
C SER A 150 22.92 35.32 -11.67
N ALA A 151 23.37 35.09 -10.44
CA ALA A 151 22.69 35.35 -9.17
C ALA A 151 22.51 36.85 -8.83
N GLY A 152 22.22 37.69 -9.83
CA GLY A 152 22.13 39.14 -9.72
C GLY A 152 20.73 39.72 -9.52
N ASP A 153 19.66 39.03 -9.92
CA ASP A 153 18.31 39.64 -10.00
C ASP A 153 17.20 38.72 -9.47
N LEU A 154 17.30 38.29 -8.21
CA LEU A 154 16.13 37.75 -7.51
C LEU A 154 15.72 38.70 -6.37
N PRO A 155 14.42 39.05 -6.27
CA PRO A 155 13.93 39.94 -5.23
C PRO A 155 14.15 39.28 -3.86
N VAL A 156 14.87 39.98 -3.00
CA VAL A 156 15.11 39.63 -1.60
C VAL A 156 13.76 39.41 -0.91
N LEU A 157 13.36 38.15 -0.77
CA LEU A 157 12.28 37.77 0.14
C LEU A 157 12.79 38.05 1.55
N THR A 158 12.30 39.16 2.09
CA THR A 158 12.56 39.66 3.45
C THR A 158 12.16 38.61 4.47
N LYS A 159 13.16 37.82 4.88
CA LYS A 159 13.09 36.91 6.01
C LYS A 159 12.68 37.71 7.25
N GLY A 160 11.46 37.46 7.71
CA GLY A 160 10.89 38.06 8.90
C GLY A 160 11.83 37.89 10.10
N LYS A 161 12.30 39.03 10.59
CA LYS A 161 13.11 39.19 11.79
C LYS A 161 12.27 38.88 13.03
N THR A 162 12.21 37.61 13.44
CA THR A 162 11.82 37.25 14.81
C THR A 162 13.06 37.39 15.68
N GLY A 163 13.03 38.42 16.52
CA GLY A 163 14.13 38.78 17.39
C GLY A 163 14.38 37.77 18.51
N ASN A 164 15.65 37.73 18.89
CA ASN A 164 16.12 37.75 20.28
C ASN A 164 15.64 36.63 21.21
N SER A 165 16.47 35.63 21.39
CA SER A 165 16.83 35.18 22.75
C SER A 165 18.19 34.50 22.72
N ASP A 166 19.13 35.17 23.37
CA ASP A 166 20.41 34.63 23.79
C ASP A 166 20.20 33.33 24.58
N SER A 167 20.94 32.28 24.23
CA SER A 167 21.34 31.27 25.21
C SER A 167 22.72 30.74 24.85
N ALA A 168 23.63 31.03 25.77
CA ALA A 168 25.02 30.63 25.79
C ALA A 168 25.18 29.11 25.74
N GLY A 169 26.30 28.70 25.15
CA GLY A 169 26.64 27.30 24.91
C GLY A 169 26.85 26.45 26.14
N ILE A 170 26.97 25.16 25.85
CA ILE A 170 27.81 24.16 26.52
C ILE A 170 28.14 23.15 25.42
N GLU A 171 29.42 23.06 25.05
CA GLU A 171 29.97 21.91 24.33
C GLU A 171 30.14 20.80 25.36
N GLU A 172 29.39 19.71 25.21
CA GLU A 172 29.65 18.45 25.90
C GLU A 172 29.96 17.39 24.85
N GLU A 173 31.25 17.10 24.67
CA GLU A 173 31.72 15.84 24.13
C GLU A 173 31.28 14.71 25.07
N VAL A 174 30.38 13.85 24.58
CA VAL A 174 30.11 12.56 25.23
C VAL A 174 30.48 11.45 24.25
N ASP A 175 31.71 11.00 24.42
CA ASP A 175 32.19 9.67 24.06
C ASP A 175 31.36 8.61 24.81
N GLY A 176 30.88 7.59 24.10
CA GLY A 176 29.81 6.74 24.62
C GLY A 176 29.55 5.46 23.83
N GLY A 177 30.56 4.59 23.78
CA GLY A 177 30.44 3.15 23.99
C GLY A 177 29.48 2.34 23.10
N ASN A 178 30.08 1.61 22.15
CA ASN A 178 29.50 0.38 21.58
C ASN A 178 29.13 -0.60 22.70
N ALA A 179 27.84 -0.92 22.85
CA ALA A 179 27.38 -2.08 23.58
C ALA A 179 26.83 -3.11 22.58
N GLU A 180 27.73 -4.01 22.22
CA GLU A 180 27.48 -5.32 21.62
C GLU A 180 26.63 -6.12 22.60
N TYR A 181 25.44 -6.58 22.19
CA TYR A 181 24.58 -7.44 23.00
C TYR A 181 24.19 -8.65 22.19
N ASP A 182 25.07 -9.65 22.24
CA ASP A 182 24.78 -11.02 21.85
C ASP A 182 23.99 -11.70 22.96
N GLY A 183 22.76 -12.10 22.62
CA GLY A 183 21.86 -12.80 23.50
C GLY A 183 21.20 -13.95 22.74
N GLU A 184 21.98 -14.99 22.45
CA GLU A 184 21.46 -16.29 22.06
C GLU A 184 20.69 -16.88 23.26
N SER A 185 19.39 -17.11 23.08
CA SER A 185 18.60 -17.98 23.96
C SER A 185 17.94 -19.04 23.10
N GLU A 186 18.65 -20.16 23.00
CA GLU A 186 18.21 -21.41 22.40
C GLU A 186 17.24 -22.08 23.39
N ILE A 187 15.93 -21.86 23.19
CA ILE A 187 14.87 -22.60 23.89
C ILE A 187 14.33 -23.62 22.90
N ALA A 188 14.83 -24.85 23.03
CA ALA A 188 14.28 -26.02 22.36
C ALA A 188 12.96 -26.41 23.05
N GLU A 189 11.83 -26.23 22.34
CA GLU A 189 10.54 -26.82 22.70
C GLU A 189 10.05 -27.79 21.60
N PRO A 190 9.25 -28.80 21.99
CA PRO A 190 9.14 -30.07 21.28
C PRO A 190 8.20 -30.01 20.08
N GLN A 191 8.57 -30.78 19.06
CA GLN A 191 7.83 -30.99 17.82
C GLN A 191 6.46 -31.63 18.09
N ASP A 192 5.39 -30.87 17.84
CA ASP A 192 4.08 -31.42 17.52
C ASP A 192 3.59 -30.81 16.20
N SER A 193 3.39 -31.69 15.23
CA SER A 193 3.22 -31.43 13.79
C SER A 193 1.89 -30.75 13.44
N ALA A 194 1.79 -29.45 13.71
CA ALA A 194 1.02 -28.54 12.88
C ALA A 194 2.01 -27.92 11.88
N GLN A 195 1.79 -28.08 10.58
CA GLN A 195 2.58 -27.40 9.56
C GLN A 195 2.43 -25.88 9.76
N ASP A 196 3.35 -25.31 10.53
CA ASP A 196 3.42 -23.90 10.80
C ASP A 196 3.61 -23.22 9.45
N ILE A 197 2.63 -22.39 9.06
CA ILE A 197 2.66 -21.66 7.80
C ILE A 197 3.76 -20.61 7.96
N SER A 198 4.99 -21.04 7.75
CA SER A 198 6.17 -20.20 7.72
C SER A 198 5.98 -19.22 6.58
N VAL A 199 5.61 -17.99 6.93
CA VAL A 199 5.54 -16.88 5.99
C VAL A 199 6.99 -16.62 5.60
N GLY A 200 7.40 -17.11 4.43
CA GLY A 200 8.77 -16.92 3.96
C GLY A 200 9.19 -15.45 4.02
N ASN A 201 10.49 -15.20 4.21
CA ASN A 201 11.09 -13.86 4.26
C ASN A 201 11.09 -13.14 2.88
N SER A 202 10.19 -13.55 2.00
CA SER A 202 10.09 -13.06 0.63
C SER A 202 9.32 -11.75 0.62
N GLU A 203 9.84 -10.79 -0.14
CA GLU A 203 9.27 -9.45 -0.23
C GLU A 203 8.83 -9.15 -1.66
N ILE A 204 7.70 -8.47 -1.77
CA ILE A 204 7.17 -7.94 -3.01
C ILE A 204 7.18 -6.42 -2.91
N TRP A 205 7.84 -5.79 -3.87
CA TRP A 205 7.84 -4.34 -4.02
C TRP A 205 6.87 -3.96 -5.13
N ARG A 206 5.97 -3.02 -4.84
CA ARG A 206 4.97 -2.55 -5.79
C ARG A 206 5.22 -1.08 -6.07
N PHE A 207 5.39 -0.75 -7.35
CA PHE A 207 5.52 0.61 -7.85
C PHE A 207 4.30 0.92 -8.69
N ILE A 208 3.69 2.08 -8.47
CA ILE A 208 2.53 2.57 -9.21
C ILE A 208 2.95 3.89 -9.85
N LEU A 209 2.94 3.93 -11.18
CA LEU A 209 3.11 5.16 -11.95
C LEU A 209 1.80 5.47 -12.66
N LYS A 210 1.30 6.69 -12.49
CA LYS A 210 0.15 7.20 -13.25
C LYS A 210 0.65 8.02 -14.44
N THR A 211 0.13 7.75 -15.63
CA THR A 211 0.59 8.37 -16.88
C THR A 211 -0.50 8.39 -17.95
N ASP A 212 -0.50 9.41 -18.79
CA ASP A 212 -1.44 9.49 -19.92
C ASP A 212 -1.03 8.56 -21.08
N SER A 213 0.26 8.24 -21.21
CA SER A 213 0.85 7.46 -22.29
C SER A 213 1.64 6.23 -21.80
N PRO A 214 0.98 5.21 -21.23
CA PRO A 214 1.66 4.04 -20.67
C PRO A 214 2.56 3.30 -21.67
N LYS A 215 2.22 3.34 -22.97
CA LYS A 215 3.03 2.74 -24.06
C LYS A 215 4.38 3.45 -24.28
N GLU A 216 4.44 4.76 -24.08
CA GLU A 216 5.70 5.52 -24.22
C GLU A 216 6.61 5.28 -23.02
N ILE A 217 6.04 5.30 -21.81
CA ILE A 217 6.76 5.01 -20.58
C ILE A 217 7.27 3.56 -20.56
N ARG A 218 6.52 2.62 -21.13
CA ARG A 218 6.93 1.21 -21.27
C ARG A 218 8.34 1.09 -21.86
N ASN A 219 8.61 1.74 -22.98
CA ASN A 219 9.90 1.65 -23.66
C ASN A 219 11.04 2.22 -22.80
N ARG A 220 10.78 3.32 -22.07
CA ARG A 220 11.75 3.91 -21.13
C ARG A 220 12.05 2.99 -19.96
N ILE A 221 11.03 2.31 -19.42
CA ILE A 221 11.21 1.34 -18.33
C ILE A 221 12.02 0.15 -18.82
N VAL A 222 11.72 -0.41 -19.99
CA VAL A 222 12.51 -1.50 -20.57
C VAL A 222 13.97 -1.09 -20.75
N GLN A 223 14.22 0.14 -21.23
CA GLN A 223 15.57 0.68 -21.36
C GLN A 223 16.28 0.77 -20.00
N ILE A 224 15.65 1.36 -18.98
CA ILE A 224 16.22 1.48 -17.63
C ILE A 224 16.52 0.12 -17.03
N LEU A 225 15.60 -0.85 -17.16
CA LEU A 225 15.82 -2.20 -16.65
C LEU A 225 17.00 -2.87 -17.36
N SER A 226 17.20 -2.61 -18.66
CA SER A 226 18.35 -3.09 -19.40
C SER A 226 19.67 -2.42 -18.98
N GLU A 227 19.66 -1.11 -18.70
CA GLU A 227 20.82 -0.36 -18.17
C GLU A 227 21.23 -0.86 -16.78
N LEU A 228 20.27 -1.29 -15.96
CA LEU A 228 20.49 -1.90 -14.66
C LEU A 228 20.96 -3.37 -14.74
N LYS A 229 21.35 -3.85 -15.93
CA LYS A 229 21.86 -5.21 -16.19
C LYS A 229 20.88 -6.32 -15.82
N ILE A 230 19.56 -6.06 -15.87
CA ILE A 230 18.56 -7.11 -15.74
C ILE A 230 18.55 -7.91 -17.06
N SER A 231 18.69 -9.23 -16.97
CA SER A 231 18.77 -10.09 -18.15
C SER A 231 17.53 -9.92 -19.03
N ARG A 232 17.73 -9.86 -20.36
CA ARG A 232 16.64 -9.77 -21.34
C ARG A 232 15.69 -10.97 -21.30
N ASP A 233 16.18 -12.11 -20.80
CA ASP A 233 15.41 -13.34 -20.65
C ASP A 233 14.56 -13.37 -19.37
N THR A 234 14.57 -12.28 -18.58
CA THR A 234 13.76 -12.21 -17.36
C THR A 234 12.28 -12.18 -17.73
N PRO A 235 11.46 -13.13 -17.25
CA PRO A 235 10.03 -13.13 -17.54
C PRO A 235 9.39 -11.84 -17.05
N GLY A 236 8.51 -11.25 -17.86
CA GLY A 236 7.81 -10.01 -17.54
C GLY A 236 8.55 -8.71 -17.90
N LEU A 237 9.79 -8.78 -18.43
CA LEU A 237 10.57 -7.58 -18.80
C LEU A 237 9.86 -6.70 -19.82
N GLY A 238 9.12 -7.30 -20.77
CA GLY A 238 8.35 -6.55 -21.76
C GLY A 238 7.09 -5.88 -21.23
N GLY A 239 6.65 -6.18 -20.01
CA GLY A 239 5.34 -5.77 -19.49
C GLY A 239 4.18 -6.52 -20.16
N ILE A 240 3.10 -6.74 -19.40
CA ILE A 240 1.85 -7.37 -19.83
C ILE A 240 0.79 -6.27 -19.89
N GLU A 241 0.11 -6.14 -21.03
CA GLU A 241 -1.01 -5.21 -21.17
C GLU A 241 -2.21 -5.75 -20.38
N ALA A 242 -2.80 -4.90 -19.54
CA ALA A 242 -3.94 -5.23 -18.70
C ALA A 242 -4.98 -4.09 -18.75
N PRO A 243 -6.27 -4.35 -18.43
CA PRO A 243 -7.28 -3.30 -18.40
C PRO A 243 -6.84 -2.15 -17.49
N GLY A 244 -6.73 -0.94 -18.05
CA GLY A 244 -6.31 0.27 -17.35
C GLY A 244 -4.80 0.50 -17.25
N GLY A 245 -3.95 -0.32 -17.89
CA GLY A 245 -2.51 -0.11 -17.78
C GLY A 245 -1.58 -1.18 -18.34
N ILE A 246 -0.31 -1.11 -17.91
CA ILE A 246 0.72 -2.11 -18.23
C ILE A 246 1.38 -2.57 -16.93
N GLN A 247 1.47 -3.88 -16.72
CA GLN A 247 2.11 -4.48 -15.55
C GLN A 247 3.45 -5.12 -15.91
N PHE A 248 4.51 -4.73 -15.21
CA PHE A 248 5.77 -5.48 -15.18
C PHE A 248 5.81 -6.32 -13.92
N ASP A 249 6.24 -7.57 -14.06
CA ASP A 249 6.33 -8.51 -12.95
C ASP A 249 7.64 -9.28 -13.05
N LEU A 250 8.62 -8.87 -12.24
CA LEU A 250 10.03 -9.21 -12.41
C LEU A 250 10.59 -9.85 -11.15
N LEU A 251 11.51 -10.80 -11.32
CA LEU A 251 12.36 -11.29 -10.23
C LEU A 251 13.75 -10.68 -10.37
N VAL A 252 14.11 -9.79 -9.45
CA VAL A 252 15.39 -9.06 -9.50
C VAL A 252 16.19 -9.25 -8.22
N PRO A 253 17.52 -9.04 -8.23
CA PRO A 253 18.32 -8.99 -7.02
C PRO A 253 17.84 -7.89 -6.05
N ILE A 254 17.90 -8.14 -4.75
CA ILE A 254 17.50 -7.16 -3.71
C ILE A 254 18.29 -5.85 -3.82
N SER A 255 19.55 -5.92 -4.25
CA SER A 255 20.40 -4.75 -4.46
C SER A 255 19.93 -3.81 -5.59
N ALA A 256 19.12 -4.30 -6.54
CA ALA A 256 18.65 -3.50 -7.66
C ALA A 256 17.47 -2.58 -7.32
N ILE A 257 16.78 -2.83 -6.19
CA ILE A 257 15.51 -2.15 -5.84
C ILE A 257 15.70 -0.63 -5.69
N SER A 258 16.75 -0.20 -5.00
CA SER A 258 17.02 1.22 -4.75
C SER A 258 17.29 1.97 -6.06
N SER A 259 18.05 1.38 -6.97
CA SER A 259 18.35 1.92 -8.29
C SER A 259 17.08 2.00 -9.17
N ILE A 260 16.26 0.95 -9.19
CA ILE A 260 14.98 0.93 -9.90
C ILE A 260 14.06 2.03 -9.36
N LYS A 261 13.93 2.16 -8.03
CA LYS A 261 13.11 3.19 -7.40
C LYS A 261 13.54 4.60 -7.83
N ARG A 262 14.85 4.91 -7.75
CA ARG A 262 15.39 6.23 -8.16
C ARG A 262 15.11 6.54 -9.63
N GLN A 263 15.29 5.56 -10.51
CA GLN A 263 15.04 5.73 -11.94
C GLN A 263 13.55 5.92 -12.25
N LEU A 264 12.66 5.16 -11.61
CA LEU A 264 11.22 5.32 -11.76
C LEU A 264 10.73 6.70 -11.26
N GLN A 265 11.26 7.16 -10.13
CA GLN A 265 10.97 8.49 -9.59
C GLN A 265 11.46 9.61 -10.55
N LYS A 266 12.59 9.41 -11.22
CA LYS A 266 13.10 10.32 -12.24
C LYS A 266 12.21 10.37 -13.48
N ILE A 267 11.63 9.24 -13.90
CA ILE A 267 10.66 9.21 -15.01
C ILE A 267 9.39 9.98 -14.62
N SER A 268 8.86 9.77 -13.41
CA SER A 268 7.63 10.43 -12.97
C SER A 268 7.81 11.95 -12.79
N ALA A 269 9.01 12.40 -12.41
CA ALA A 269 9.33 13.83 -12.30
C ALA A 269 9.43 14.53 -13.67
N LYS A 270 9.81 13.80 -14.73
CA LYS A 270 9.91 14.33 -16.10
C LYS A 270 8.62 14.24 -16.90
N ALA A 271 7.49 13.91 -16.27
CA ALA A 271 6.20 13.90 -16.93
C ALA A 271 5.87 15.33 -17.42
N PRO A 272 5.25 15.49 -18.61
CA PRO A 272 5.04 16.79 -19.23
C PRO A 272 4.28 17.73 -18.29
N GLU A 273 4.79 18.96 -18.14
CA GLU A 273 4.30 20.02 -17.24
C GLU A 273 2.82 20.40 -17.47
N GLY A 274 2.18 19.89 -18.52
CA GLY A 274 0.76 20.10 -18.81
C GLY A 274 -0.19 19.48 -17.78
N LEU A 275 0.22 18.45 -17.03
CA LEU A 275 -0.65 17.72 -16.11
C LEU A 275 -0.69 18.27 -14.68
N THR A 276 0.26 19.12 -14.29
CA THR A 276 0.42 19.54 -12.88
C THR A 276 -0.56 20.63 -12.44
N LYS A 277 -1.35 21.20 -13.36
CA LYS A 277 -2.33 22.25 -13.03
C LYS A 277 -3.58 21.73 -12.29
N ALA A 278 -3.86 20.43 -12.34
CA ALA A 278 -4.97 19.81 -11.61
C ALA A 278 -4.46 19.13 -10.33
N GLY A 279 -4.14 19.93 -9.30
CA GLY A 279 -4.01 19.51 -7.90
C GLY A 279 -3.26 18.20 -7.63
N SER A 280 -1.92 18.27 -7.54
CA SER A 280 -1.02 17.31 -6.85
C SER A 280 -1.47 15.84 -6.76
N LEU A 281 -1.93 15.24 -7.86
CA LEU A 281 -2.10 13.80 -7.90
C LEU A 281 -0.71 13.18 -7.87
N GLU A 282 -0.39 12.46 -6.79
CA GLU A 282 0.84 11.68 -6.69
C GLU A 282 0.96 10.77 -7.93
N THR A 283 1.86 11.12 -8.85
CA THR A 283 2.11 10.38 -10.09
C THR A 283 2.91 9.12 -9.84
N PHE A 284 3.59 9.03 -8.68
CA PHE A 284 4.41 7.92 -8.28
C PHE A 284 4.13 7.53 -6.82
N ALA A 285 3.76 6.27 -6.62
CA ALA A 285 3.60 5.67 -5.29
C ALA A 285 4.28 4.31 -5.25
N TRP A 286 4.78 3.91 -4.08
CA TRP A 286 5.34 2.58 -3.89
C TRP A 286 5.11 2.05 -2.47
N TYR A 287 5.05 0.73 -2.34
CA TYR A 287 4.93 0.07 -1.04
C TYR A 287 5.53 -1.33 -1.08
N ARG A 288 5.87 -1.86 0.11
CA ARG A 288 6.51 -3.14 0.32
C ARG A 288 5.54 -4.09 1.04
N ASN A 289 5.29 -5.25 0.46
CA ASN A 289 4.45 -6.30 1.03
C ASN A 289 5.26 -7.57 1.28
N LYS A 290 4.98 -8.24 2.41
CA LYS A 290 5.49 -9.59 2.65
C LYS A 290 4.73 -10.59 1.78
N SER A 291 5.44 -11.50 1.13
CA SER A 291 4.90 -12.55 0.29
C SER A 291 4.88 -13.87 1.04
N ARG A 292 3.78 -14.63 0.91
CA ARG A 292 3.74 -16.03 1.36
C ARG A 292 4.46 -16.97 0.38
N LYS A 293 4.62 -16.58 -0.88
CA LYS A 293 5.33 -17.39 -1.88
C LYS A 293 6.82 -17.29 -1.62
N SER A 294 7.45 -18.45 -1.42
CA SER A 294 8.91 -18.56 -1.34
C SER A 294 9.54 -18.09 -2.64
N LEU A 295 10.45 -17.14 -2.55
CA LEU A 295 11.27 -16.64 -3.65
C LEU A 295 12.70 -17.19 -3.52
N PRO A 296 13.44 -17.35 -4.62
CA PRO A 296 14.85 -17.73 -4.56
C PRO A 296 15.65 -16.77 -3.68
N ALA A 297 16.60 -17.29 -2.91
CA ALA A 297 17.44 -16.50 -2.01
C ALA A 297 18.15 -15.36 -2.77
N GLY A 298 18.20 -14.17 -2.17
CA GLY A 298 18.80 -12.96 -2.76
C GLY A 298 17.98 -12.29 -3.87
N LYS A 299 16.83 -12.86 -4.25
CA LYS A 299 15.89 -12.25 -5.21
C LYS A 299 14.65 -11.72 -4.51
N THR A 300 14.11 -10.63 -5.05
CA THR A 300 12.82 -10.07 -4.68
C THR A 300 11.92 -10.01 -5.91
N ARG A 301 10.61 -9.98 -5.69
CA ARG A 301 9.64 -9.76 -6.76
C ARG A 301 9.29 -8.29 -6.81
N ILE A 302 9.43 -7.69 -7.97
CA ILE A 302 9.02 -6.31 -8.25
C ILE A 302 7.82 -6.33 -9.18
N VAL A 303 6.77 -5.59 -8.81
CA VAL A 303 5.61 -5.32 -9.65
C VAL A 303 5.58 -3.83 -9.96
N ILE A 304 5.69 -3.45 -11.22
CA ILE A 304 5.56 -2.06 -11.67
C ILE A 304 4.24 -1.95 -12.43
N TRP A 305 3.32 -1.13 -11.94
CA TRP A 305 2.02 -0.87 -12.55
C TRP A 305 2.01 0.52 -13.17
N LEU A 306 1.85 0.58 -14.50
CA LEU A 306 1.62 1.80 -15.25
C LEU A 306 0.12 1.99 -15.41
N SER A 307 -0.48 2.82 -14.57
CA SER A 307 -1.90 3.17 -14.66
C SER A 307 -2.10 4.26 -15.71
N GLN A 308 -3.05 4.06 -16.61
CA GLN A 308 -3.57 5.12 -17.45
C GLN A 308 -4.46 6.05 -16.60
N ILE A 309 -4.29 7.36 -16.74
CA ILE A 309 -5.18 8.38 -16.15
C ILE A 309 -6.36 8.62 -17.08
#